data_AF-A0A7S3Y9T2-F1
#
_entry.id   AF-A0A7S3Y9T2-F1
#
_cell.length_a   1.000
_cell.length_b   1.000
_cell.length_c   1.000
_cell.angle_alpha   90.00
_cell.angle_beta   90.00
_cell.angle_gamma   90.00
#
_symmetry.space_group_name_H-M   'P 1'
#
loop_
_entity.id
_entity.type
_entity.pdbx_description
1 polymer ?
#
loop_
_entity_poly.entity_id
_entity_poly.type
_entity_poly.pdbx_seq_one_letter_code
_entity_poly.pdbx_strand_id
1 'polypeptide(L)'
;RVPGGPMLSGLLGRKKVPIKDQVKEWTRGLQKESRGVDRKIREIRREENKIKAQIKKLAKDKNNITAIKTLAKGLVQSHKTCDRLYQARAQINSVNTQLKLNYAQMKVSETMNKSGEILKLMGNLVKMKELQENCKTLAKQMMKAGIIEETMEDAFAQLEDPDTEELADKEVDKLLYEITQGQLGKVEEIKNKNLGKEKEQDKVEAKQDEDILDMKKRLAELS
;
A
#
# COMPACT_ATOMS: atom_id res chain seq x y z
N ARG A 1 57.39 -0.21 49.28
CA ARG A 1 56.62 -1.48 49.37
C ARG A 1 55.29 -1.29 48.63
N VAL A 2 55.14 -1.82 47.42
CA VAL A 2 53.83 -2.06 46.77
C VAL A 2 53.44 -3.54 47.02
N PRO A 3 52.22 -4.05 46.77
CA PRO A 3 50.87 -3.47 46.67
C PRO A 3 49.85 -4.21 47.60
N GLY A 4 48.58 -3.80 47.61
CA GLY A 4 47.51 -4.55 48.27
C GLY A 4 46.13 -4.02 47.94
N GLY A 5 45.61 -4.36 46.75
CA GLY A 5 44.16 -4.30 46.52
C GLY A 5 43.43 -5.32 47.39
N PRO A 6 42.10 -5.17 47.53
CA PRO A 6 41.26 -6.17 46.89
C PRO A 6 40.21 -5.57 45.96
N MET A 7 40.15 -6.16 44.77
CA MET A 7 38.92 -6.30 44.01
C MET A 7 37.80 -6.87 44.89
N LEU A 8 36.55 -6.47 44.62
CA LEU A 8 35.36 -7.33 44.47
C LEU A 8 34.09 -6.58 44.88
N SER A 9 33.35 -6.07 43.90
CA SER A 9 31.93 -6.41 43.77
C SER A 9 31.37 -5.93 42.43
N GLY A 10 31.94 -6.47 41.35
CA GLY A 10 31.13 -6.77 40.18
C GLY A 10 30.16 -7.91 40.52
N LEU A 11 29.10 -7.63 41.29
CA LEU A 11 28.10 -8.63 41.68
C LEU A 11 26.68 -8.06 41.79
N LEU A 12 26.32 -7.09 40.97
CA LEU A 12 24.91 -6.83 40.65
C LEU A 12 24.71 -7.22 39.20
N GLY A 13 24.49 -8.51 38.97
CA GLY A 13 23.89 -8.97 37.72
C GLY A 13 22.64 -8.14 37.47
N ARG A 14 22.56 -7.49 36.30
CA ARG A 14 21.44 -6.58 35.95
C ARG A 14 20.13 -7.25 36.34
N LYS A 15 19.43 -6.71 37.34
CA LYS A 15 18.10 -7.22 37.76
C LYS A 15 17.24 -7.30 36.50
N LYS A 16 16.74 -8.50 36.17
CA LYS A 16 15.85 -8.71 35.02
C LYS A 16 14.71 -7.70 35.12
N VAL A 17 14.53 -6.87 34.09
CA VAL A 17 13.50 -5.82 34.08
C VAL A 17 12.14 -6.46 34.42
N PRO A 18 11.36 -5.94 35.37
CA PRO A 18 10.07 -6.51 35.70
C PRO A 18 9.17 -6.59 34.47
N ILE A 19 8.45 -7.69 34.31
CA ILE A 19 7.58 -7.93 33.15
C ILE A 19 6.54 -6.83 32.94
N LYS A 20 6.06 -6.21 34.04
CA LYS A 20 5.17 -5.04 34.02
C LYS A 20 5.78 -3.87 33.25
N ASP A 21 7.06 -3.62 33.47
CA ASP A 21 7.77 -2.49 32.85
C ASP A 21 8.10 -2.80 31.39
N GLN A 22 8.42 -4.06 31.07
CA GLN A 22 8.56 -4.53 29.69
C GLN A 22 7.25 -4.37 28.90
N VAL A 23 6.11 -4.81 29.45
CA VAL A 23 4.79 -4.65 28.80
C VAL A 23 4.46 -3.17 28.57
N LYS A 24 4.74 -2.29 29.53
CA LYS A 24 4.56 -0.84 29.35
C LYS A 24 5.45 -0.28 28.24
N GLU A 25 6.70 -0.71 28.17
CA GLU A 25 7.65 -0.29 27.14
C GLU A 25 7.17 -0.73 25.74
N TRP A 26 6.77 -1.99 25.58
CA TRP A 26 6.25 -2.49 24.32
C TRP A 26 4.95 -1.80 23.89
N THR A 27 4.02 -1.58 24.82
CA THR A 27 2.80 -0.80 24.54
C THR A 27 3.15 0.61 24.07
N ARG A 28 4.15 1.27 24.69
CA ARG A 28 4.60 2.60 24.25
C ARG A 28 5.22 2.56 22.86
N GLY A 29 6.06 1.56 22.58
CA GLY A 29 6.65 1.34 21.25
C GLY A 29 5.58 1.16 20.18
N LEU A 30 4.63 0.26 20.40
CA LEU A 30 3.48 0.03 19.51
C LEU A 30 2.64 1.28 19.27
N GLN A 31 2.39 2.09 20.31
CA GLN A 31 1.65 3.34 20.16
C GLN A 31 2.43 4.41 19.37
N LYS A 32 3.76 4.42 19.46
CA LYS A 32 4.61 5.28 18.63
C LYS A 32 4.50 4.87 17.16
N GLU A 33 4.56 3.57 16.86
CA GLU A 33 4.36 3.03 15.51
C GLU A 33 2.98 3.37 14.96
N SER A 34 1.92 3.20 15.76
CA SER A 34 0.55 3.55 15.38
C SER A 34 0.43 5.02 14.94
N ARG A 35 1.05 5.95 15.67
CA ARG A 35 1.10 7.37 15.30
C ARG A 35 1.98 7.64 14.08
N GLY A 36 3.00 6.83 13.84
CA GLY A 36 3.79 6.85 12.61
C GLY A 36 2.92 6.52 11.40
N VAL A 37 2.17 5.42 11.48
CA VAL A 37 1.21 4.97 10.47
C VAL A 37 0.16 6.04 10.19
N ASP A 38 -0.46 6.61 11.23
CA ASP A 38 -1.46 7.68 11.08
C ASP A 38 -0.89 8.91 10.34
N ARG A 39 0.37 9.29 10.62
CA ARG A 39 1.04 10.39 9.92
C ARG A 39 1.30 10.06 8.46
N LYS A 40 1.72 8.83 8.16
CA LYS A 40 1.98 8.38 6.79
C LYS A 40 0.70 8.36 5.96
N ILE A 41 -0.40 7.86 6.51
CA ILE A 41 -1.72 7.91 5.86
C ILE A 41 -2.07 9.36 5.51
N ARG A 42 -1.93 10.31 6.44
CA ARG A 42 -2.23 11.73 6.16
C ARG A 42 -1.33 12.33 5.08
N GLU A 43 -0.06 11.92 5.03
CA GLU A 43 0.86 12.35 3.98
C GLU A 43 0.41 11.85 2.60
N ILE A 44 0.17 10.55 2.48
CA ILE A 44 -0.28 9.92 1.23
C ILE A 44 -1.60 10.55 0.77
N ARG A 45 -2.61 10.66 1.64
CA ARG A 45 -3.91 11.29 1.31
C ARG A 45 -3.79 12.73 0.82
N ARG A 46 -2.82 13.51 1.33
CA ARG A 46 -2.58 14.88 0.83
C ARG A 46 -2.00 14.85 -0.58
N GLU A 47 -1.10 13.93 -0.87
CA GLU A 47 -0.54 13.77 -2.21
C GLU A 47 -1.58 13.25 -3.20
N GLU A 48 -2.42 12.30 -2.79
CA GLU A 48 -3.58 11.83 -3.56
C GLU A 48 -4.48 12.98 -4.00
N ASN A 49 -4.75 13.96 -3.13
CA ASN A 49 -5.58 15.11 -3.45
C ASN A 49 -4.94 16.01 -4.52
N LYS A 50 -3.61 16.16 -4.52
CA LYS A 50 -2.89 16.89 -5.58
C LYS A 50 -2.98 16.15 -6.90
N ILE A 51 -2.78 14.83 -6.89
CA ILE A 51 -2.90 13.97 -8.08
C ILE A 51 -4.32 14.05 -8.65
N LYS A 52 -5.36 13.97 -7.80
CA LYS A 52 -6.77 14.15 -8.21
C LYS A 52 -7.00 15.50 -8.90
N ALA A 53 -6.43 16.59 -8.38
CA ALA A 53 -6.53 17.91 -9.01
C ALA A 53 -5.81 17.96 -10.36
N GLN A 54 -4.63 17.34 -10.47
CA GLN A 54 -3.88 17.22 -11.72
C GLN A 54 -4.64 16.42 -12.77
N ILE A 55 -5.21 15.26 -12.41
CA ILE A 55 -6.06 14.44 -13.30
C ILE A 55 -7.23 15.27 -13.83
N LYS A 56 -7.94 16.00 -12.96
CA LYS A 56 -9.06 16.87 -13.36
C LYS A 56 -8.62 17.98 -14.32
N LYS A 57 -7.45 18.57 -14.11
CA LYS A 57 -6.92 19.61 -15.00
C LYS A 57 -6.60 19.03 -16.37
N LEU A 58 -5.85 17.93 -16.43
CA LEU A 58 -5.46 17.26 -17.67
C LEU A 58 -6.66 16.72 -18.44
N ALA A 59 -7.72 16.29 -17.76
CA ALA A 59 -8.95 15.82 -18.38
C ALA A 59 -9.68 16.90 -19.21
N LYS A 60 -9.45 18.19 -18.92
CA LYS A 60 -10.00 19.30 -19.70
C LYS A 60 -9.28 19.48 -21.04
N ASP A 61 -7.98 19.23 -21.06
CA ASP A 61 -7.12 19.50 -22.23
C ASP A 61 -7.09 18.34 -23.23
N LYS A 62 -7.70 17.18 -22.90
CA LYS A 62 -8.00 15.98 -23.73
C LYS A 62 -6.85 15.33 -24.53
N ASN A 63 -5.69 15.97 -24.65
CA ASN A 63 -4.55 15.51 -25.43
C ASN A 63 -3.60 14.57 -24.65
N ASN A 64 -3.80 14.42 -23.34
CA ASN A 64 -2.86 13.72 -22.44
C ASN A 64 -3.45 12.47 -21.77
N ILE A 65 -4.19 11.65 -22.52
CA ILE A 65 -4.86 10.44 -21.99
C ILE A 65 -3.85 9.47 -21.35
N THR A 66 -2.68 9.26 -21.97
CA THR A 66 -1.63 8.39 -21.41
C THR A 66 -1.15 8.89 -20.05
N ALA A 67 -0.89 10.19 -19.90
CA ALA A 67 -0.47 10.77 -18.63
C ALA A 67 -1.56 10.66 -17.56
N ILE A 68 -2.83 10.85 -17.93
CA ILE A 68 -3.98 10.67 -17.05
C ILE A 68 -4.08 9.21 -16.54
N LYS A 69 -3.92 8.22 -17.44
CA LYS A 69 -3.94 6.80 -17.07
C LYS A 69 -2.78 6.45 -16.13
N THR A 70 -1.58 6.97 -16.37
CA THR A 70 -0.42 6.77 -15.46
C THR A 70 -0.68 7.35 -14.06
N LEU A 71 -1.20 8.59 -13.99
CA LEU A 71 -1.54 9.22 -12.70
C LEU A 71 -2.64 8.44 -11.97
N ALA A 72 -3.62 7.91 -12.69
CA ALA A 72 -4.68 7.09 -12.11
C ALA A 72 -4.17 5.75 -11.57
N LYS A 73 -3.27 5.07 -12.29
CA LYS A 73 -2.57 3.87 -11.79
C LYS A 73 -1.84 4.16 -10.48
N GLY A 74 -1.09 5.26 -10.41
CA GLY A 74 -0.42 5.69 -9.18
C GLY A 74 -1.38 6.00 -8.03
N LEU A 75 -2.58 6.52 -8.34
CA LEU A 75 -3.59 6.81 -7.34
C LEU A 75 -4.26 5.55 -6.78
N VAL A 76 -4.55 4.56 -7.62
CA VAL A 76 -5.04 3.25 -7.18
C VAL A 76 -4.00 2.58 -6.27
N GLN A 77 -2.72 2.61 -6.63
CA GLN A 77 -1.66 2.09 -5.77
C GLN A 77 -1.63 2.79 -4.41
N SER A 78 -1.76 4.11 -4.40
CA SER A 78 -1.79 4.91 -3.16
C SER A 78 -2.96 4.53 -2.25
N HIS A 79 -4.14 4.24 -2.83
CA HIS A 79 -5.29 3.72 -2.08
C HIS A 79 -4.97 2.36 -1.44
N LYS A 80 -4.43 1.41 -2.21
CA LYS A 80 -4.00 0.10 -1.69
C LYS A 80 -2.98 0.24 -0.55
N THR A 81 -2.00 1.14 -0.69
CA THR A 81 -1.03 1.44 0.37
C THR A 81 -1.72 1.98 1.63
N CYS A 82 -2.67 2.92 1.49
CA CYS A 82 -3.44 3.42 2.62
C CYS A 82 -4.24 2.32 3.33
N ASP A 83 -4.87 1.41 2.58
CA ASP A 83 -5.65 0.32 3.14
C ASP A 83 -4.79 -0.66 3.95
N ARG A 84 -3.59 -0.98 3.44
CA ARG A 84 -2.59 -1.76 4.19
C ARG A 84 -2.16 -1.05 5.47
N LEU A 85 -1.91 0.26 5.43
CA LEU A 85 -1.58 1.07 6.61
C LEU A 85 -2.74 1.06 7.63
N TYR A 86 -4.00 1.11 7.20
CA TYR A 86 -5.14 0.96 8.11
C TYR A 86 -5.22 -0.43 8.75
N GLN A 87 -4.96 -1.49 7.99
CA GLN A 87 -4.87 -2.85 8.52
C GLN A 87 -3.74 -2.97 9.57
N ALA A 88 -2.59 -2.37 9.30
CA ALA A 88 -1.47 -2.28 10.24
C ALA A 88 -1.88 -1.62 11.55
N ARG A 89 -2.56 -0.47 11.46
CA ARG A 89 -3.05 0.26 12.63
C ARG A 89 -3.99 -0.60 13.46
N ALA A 90 -4.90 -1.33 12.83
CA ALA A 90 -5.79 -2.27 13.51
C ALA A 90 -5.00 -3.39 14.19
N GLN A 91 -4.04 -4.00 13.51
CA GLN A 91 -3.19 -5.06 14.06
C GLN A 91 -2.37 -4.57 15.26
N ILE A 92 -1.79 -3.36 15.22
CA ILE A 92 -1.09 -2.75 16.36
C ILE A 92 -2.01 -2.62 17.58
N ASN A 93 -3.26 -2.18 17.37
CA ASN A 93 -4.23 -2.06 18.45
C ASN A 93 -4.62 -3.43 19.02
N SER A 94 -4.76 -4.44 18.17
CA SER A 94 -5.00 -5.83 18.59
C SER A 94 -3.85 -6.37 19.42
N VAL A 95 -2.58 -6.19 18.99
CA VAL A 95 -1.40 -6.59 19.78
C VAL A 95 -1.40 -5.91 21.14
N ASN A 96 -1.67 -4.60 21.19
CA ASN A 96 -1.69 -3.86 22.44
C ASN A 96 -2.78 -4.37 23.41
N THR A 97 -3.95 -4.74 22.88
CA THR A 97 -5.04 -5.32 23.67
C THR A 97 -4.65 -6.70 24.19
N GLN A 98 -4.08 -7.55 23.34
CA GLN A 98 -3.63 -8.89 23.68
C GLN A 98 -2.49 -8.88 24.72
N LEU A 99 -1.56 -7.94 24.62
CA LEU A 99 -0.50 -7.76 25.62
C LEU A 99 -1.06 -7.41 27.00
N LYS A 100 -2.06 -6.52 27.06
CA LYS A 100 -2.73 -6.16 28.32
C LYS A 100 -3.49 -7.35 28.89
N LEU A 101 -4.17 -8.12 28.04
CA LEU A 101 -4.87 -9.33 28.43
C LEU A 101 -3.91 -10.37 29.01
N ASN A 102 -2.82 -10.67 28.30
CA ASN A 102 -1.78 -11.60 28.77
C ASN A 102 -1.19 -11.16 30.12
N TYR A 103 -0.89 -9.87 30.27
CA TYR A 103 -0.39 -9.32 31.53
C TYR A 103 -1.40 -9.45 32.67
N ALA A 104 -2.69 -9.24 32.40
CA ALA A 104 -3.76 -9.41 33.39
C ALA A 104 -3.94 -10.88 33.78
N GLN A 105 -3.88 -11.80 32.82
CA GLN A 105 -3.94 -13.26 33.08
C GLN A 105 -2.78 -13.70 33.96
N MET A 106 -1.55 -13.29 33.64
CA MET A 106 -0.36 -13.62 34.44
C MET A 106 -0.45 -13.10 35.88
N LYS A 107 -1.12 -11.96 36.13
CA LYS A 107 -1.37 -11.48 37.50
C LYS A 107 -2.30 -12.38 38.32
N VAL A 108 -3.18 -13.12 37.64
CA VAL A 108 -4.18 -13.98 38.29
C VAL A 108 -3.67 -15.41 38.43
N SER A 109 -3.01 -15.95 37.40
CA SER A 109 -2.54 -17.32 37.38
C SER A 109 -1.11 -17.50 37.91
N GLU A 110 -0.37 -16.41 38.15
CA GLU A 110 1.07 -16.36 38.45
C GLU A 110 1.99 -17.02 37.38
N THR A 111 1.39 -17.63 36.36
CA THR A 111 2.05 -18.27 35.23
C THR A 111 1.98 -17.39 33.99
N MET A 112 3.08 -17.32 33.25
CA MET A 112 3.10 -16.64 31.95
C MET A 112 2.61 -17.61 30.87
N ASN A 113 1.55 -17.22 30.16
CA ASN A 113 1.07 -17.95 28.99
C ASN A 113 1.71 -17.40 27.72
N LYS A 114 2.02 -18.28 26.78
CA LYS A 114 2.44 -17.89 25.43
C LYS A 114 1.21 -17.53 24.60
N SER A 115 1.33 -16.53 23.74
CA SER A 115 0.24 -16.04 22.88
C SER A 115 0.57 -16.19 21.39
N GLY A 116 -0.05 -17.20 20.77
CA GLY A 116 -0.01 -17.38 19.31
C GLY A 116 -0.71 -16.24 18.55
N GLU A 117 -1.70 -15.57 19.18
CA GLU A 117 -2.38 -14.42 18.57
C GLU A 117 -1.45 -13.20 18.45
N ILE A 118 -0.67 -12.91 19.50
CA ILE A 118 0.36 -11.86 19.45
C ILE A 118 1.41 -12.21 18.38
N LEU A 119 1.83 -13.48 18.31
CA LEU A 119 2.77 -13.95 17.30
C LEU A 119 2.26 -13.68 15.88
N LYS A 120 1.01 -14.07 15.57
CA LYS A 120 0.41 -13.88 14.24
C LYS A 120 0.30 -12.40 13.87
N LEU A 121 -0.19 -11.57 14.79
CA LEU A 121 -0.38 -10.14 14.54
C LEU A 121 0.96 -9.42 14.36
N MET A 122 1.96 -9.69 15.19
CA MET A 122 3.31 -9.14 15.00
C MET A 122 3.97 -9.69 13.74
N GLY A 123 3.69 -10.94 13.39
CA GLY A 123 4.02 -11.58 12.12
C GLY A 123 3.69 -10.68 10.93
N ASN A 124 2.43 -10.26 10.85
CA ASN A 124 1.95 -9.40 9.78
C ASN A 124 2.57 -8.00 9.80
N LEU A 125 2.77 -7.42 10.98
CA LEU A 125 3.35 -6.08 11.12
C LEU A 125 4.82 -6.01 10.67
N VAL A 126 5.61 -7.06 10.89
CA VAL A 126 7.01 -7.11 10.44
C VAL A 126 7.11 -7.18 8.91
N LYS A 127 6.07 -7.64 8.22
CA LYS A 127 6.03 -7.67 6.74
C LYS A 127 5.88 -6.28 6.14
N MET A 128 5.57 -5.26 6.95
CA MET A 128 5.45 -3.88 6.49
C MET A 128 6.78 -3.17 6.63
N LYS A 129 7.34 -2.71 5.50
CA LYS A 129 8.66 -2.06 5.43
C LYS A 129 8.77 -0.90 6.44
N GLU A 130 7.69 -0.13 6.62
CA GLU A 130 7.65 1.00 7.55
C GLU A 130 7.69 0.62 9.03
N LEU A 131 7.31 -0.61 9.38
CA LEU A 131 7.20 -1.10 10.76
C LEU A 131 8.21 -2.21 11.08
N GLN A 132 8.88 -2.75 10.06
CA GLN A 132 9.65 -3.98 10.10
C GLN A 132 10.67 -4.01 11.22
N GLU A 133 11.53 -2.98 11.30
CA GLU A 133 12.64 -2.94 12.26
C GLU A 133 12.14 -2.93 13.71
N ASN A 134 11.19 -2.03 14.00
CA ASN A 134 10.67 -1.84 15.36
C ASN A 134 9.82 -3.03 15.79
N CYS A 135 8.91 -3.53 14.93
CA CYS A 135 8.10 -4.69 15.23
C CYS A 135 8.94 -5.97 15.37
N LYS A 136 10.01 -6.15 14.58
CA LYS A 136 10.94 -7.28 14.71
C LYS A 136 11.68 -7.23 16.04
N THR A 137 12.10 -6.04 16.46
CA THR A 137 12.76 -5.83 17.76
C THR A 137 11.81 -6.15 18.92
N LEU A 138 10.59 -5.62 18.88
CA LEU A 138 9.56 -5.88 19.89
C LEU A 138 9.21 -7.37 19.97
N ALA A 139 9.00 -8.03 18.84
CA ALA A 139 8.68 -9.45 18.81
C ALA A 139 9.82 -10.33 19.37
N LYS A 140 11.08 -10.01 19.07
CA LYS A 140 12.25 -10.66 19.70
C LYS A 140 12.29 -10.47 21.22
N GLN A 141 11.97 -9.27 21.71
CA GLN A 141 11.91 -9.01 23.15
C GLN A 141 10.78 -9.81 23.82
N MET A 142 9.61 -9.87 23.20
CA MET A 142 8.45 -10.63 23.69
C MET A 142 8.72 -12.14 23.69
N MET A 143 9.46 -12.65 22.70
CA MET A 143 9.92 -14.04 22.67
C MET A 143 10.86 -14.34 23.85
N LYS A 144 11.87 -13.49 24.09
CA LYS A 144 12.78 -13.62 25.25
C LYS A 144 12.07 -13.51 26.60
N ALA A 145 10.95 -12.79 26.64
CA ALA A 145 10.10 -12.67 27.82
C ALA A 145 9.14 -13.85 28.01
N GLY A 146 9.09 -14.79 27.07
CA GLY A 146 8.22 -15.96 27.11
C GLY A 146 6.75 -15.67 26.76
N ILE A 147 6.45 -14.52 26.14
CA ILE A 147 5.09 -14.17 25.69
C ILE A 147 4.81 -14.74 24.30
N ILE A 148 5.83 -14.82 23.45
CA ILE A 148 5.72 -15.34 22.09
C ILE A 148 6.54 -16.64 22.00
N GLU A 149 6.05 -17.60 21.22
CA GLU A 149 6.77 -18.85 20.93
C GLU A 149 8.03 -18.61 20.08
N GLU A 150 9.02 -19.49 20.21
CA GLU A 150 10.33 -19.36 19.54
C GLU A 150 10.28 -19.66 18.02
N THR A 151 9.13 -20.03 17.47
CA THR A 151 8.92 -20.47 16.08
C THR A 151 8.76 -19.31 15.07
N MET A 152 9.47 -18.19 15.26
CA MET A 152 9.32 -17.02 14.38
C MET A 152 9.85 -17.25 12.95
N GLU A 153 10.90 -18.03 12.75
CA GLU A 153 11.70 -17.99 11.50
C GLU A 153 10.93 -18.36 10.22
N ASP A 154 9.96 -19.27 10.29
CA ASP A 154 9.17 -19.67 9.12
C ASP A 154 8.01 -18.70 8.79
N ALA A 155 7.51 -17.94 9.79
CA ALA A 155 6.38 -17.02 9.59
C ALA A 155 6.78 -15.71 8.85
N PHE A 156 8.08 -15.37 8.84
CA PHE A 156 8.61 -14.17 8.16
C PHE A 156 9.19 -14.45 6.77
N ALA A 157 9.41 -15.71 6.40
CA ALA A 157 10.21 -16.07 5.23
C ALA A 157 9.48 -15.87 3.89
N GLN A 158 8.14 -15.81 3.86
CA GLN A 158 7.38 -15.49 2.66
C GLN A 158 7.24 -13.97 2.51
N LEU A 159 8.30 -13.36 1.97
CA LEU A 159 8.33 -11.98 1.47
C LEU A 159 7.76 -11.95 0.04
N GLU A 160 6.45 -12.14 -0.13
CA GLU A 160 5.80 -11.69 -1.35
C GLU A 160 5.46 -10.21 -1.20
N ASP A 161 6.07 -9.37 -2.04
CA ASP A 161 5.77 -7.95 -2.12
C ASP A 161 4.38 -7.83 -2.79
N PRO A 162 3.33 -7.46 -2.05
CA PRO A 162 1.98 -7.35 -2.60
C PRO A 162 1.85 -6.18 -3.59
N ASP A 163 2.90 -5.37 -3.73
CA ASP A 163 3.04 -4.37 -4.78
C ASP A 163 3.28 -4.99 -6.17
N THR A 164 3.40 -6.32 -6.27
CA THR A 164 3.48 -7.06 -7.54
C THR A 164 2.14 -7.39 -8.19
N GLU A 165 1.01 -7.08 -7.52
CA GLU A 165 -0.31 -7.25 -8.12
C GLU A 165 -0.51 -6.25 -9.27
N GLU A 166 -0.65 -6.77 -10.48
CA GLU A 166 -1.05 -5.97 -11.63
C GLU A 166 -2.43 -5.35 -11.37
N LEU A 167 -2.49 -4.01 -11.41
CA LEU A 167 -3.75 -3.29 -11.19
C LEU A 167 -4.70 -3.59 -12.34
N ALA A 168 -5.91 -4.06 -12.02
CA ALA A 168 -6.93 -4.32 -13.03
C ALA A 168 -7.30 -3.00 -13.74
N ASP A 169 -7.21 -2.96 -15.07
CA ASP A 169 -7.55 -1.77 -15.86
C ASP A 169 -8.96 -1.23 -15.53
N LYS A 170 -9.90 -2.14 -15.21
CA LYS A 170 -11.25 -1.81 -14.74
C LYS A 170 -11.26 -0.93 -13.48
N GLU A 171 -10.35 -1.18 -12.54
CA GLU A 171 -10.24 -0.39 -11.30
C GLU A 171 -9.75 1.03 -11.59
N VAL A 172 -8.77 1.14 -12.50
CA VAL A 172 -8.22 2.42 -12.96
C VAL A 172 -9.30 3.22 -13.71
N ASP A 173 -10.04 2.59 -14.62
CA ASP A 173 -11.09 3.22 -15.41
C ASP A 173 -12.25 3.70 -14.53
N LYS A 174 -12.67 2.87 -13.54
CA LYS A 174 -13.69 3.27 -12.56
C LYS A 174 -13.26 4.50 -11.78
N LEU A 175 -12.03 4.53 -11.28
CA LEU A 175 -11.49 5.68 -10.54
C LEU A 175 -11.39 6.94 -11.43
N LEU A 176 -11.00 6.79 -12.69
CA LEU A 176 -10.97 7.90 -13.65
C LEU A 176 -12.37 8.46 -13.91
N TYR A 177 -13.36 7.59 -14.04
CA TYR A 177 -14.76 7.97 -14.19
C TYR A 177 -15.26 8.76 -12.97
N GLU A 178 -14.99 8.27 -11.76
CA GLU A 178 -15.37 8.93 -10.51
C GLU A 178 -14.71 10.32 -10.35
N ILE A 179 -13.42 10.44 -10.63
CA ILE A 179 -12.66 11.70 -10.49
C ILE A 179 -13.09 12.74 -11.52
N THR A 180 -13.35 12.30 -12.75
CA THR A 180 -13.71 13.20 -13.87
C THR A 180 -15.21 13.36 -14.08
N GLN A 181 -16.04 12.73 -13.24
CA GLN A 181 -17.50 12.76 -13.36
C GLN A 181 -17.97 12.34 -14.77
N GLY A 182 -17.30 11.34 -15.35
CA GLY A 182 -17.58 10.84 -16.69
C GLY A 182 -17.17 11.76 -17.85
N GLN A 183 -16.47 12.87 -17.61
CA GLN A 183 -15.99 13.75 -18.67
C GLN A 183 -15.00 13.04 -19.61
N LEU A 184 -14.20 12.10 -19.11
CA LEU A 184 -13.30 11.28 -19.94
C LEU A 184 -14.05 10.19 -20.73
N GLY A 185 -15.04 9.51 -20.14
CA GLY A 185 -15.82 8.47 -20.82
C GLY A 185 -16.60 9.01 -22.04
N LYS A 186 -17.15 10.22 -21.92
CA LYS A 186 -17.75 10.93 -23.05
C LYS A 186 -16.74 11.25 -24.15
N VAL A 187 -15.46 11.45 -23.81
CA VAL A 187 -14.40 11.80 -24.77
C VAL A 187 -13.92 10.57 -25.55
N GLU A 188 -13.83 9.40 -24.92
CA GLU A 188 -13.55 8.14 -25.65
C GLU A 188 -14.70 7.78 -26.62
N GLU A 189 -15.97 7.97 -26.22
CA GLU A 189 -17.11 7.81 -27.15
C GLU A 189 -17.09 8.81 -28.31
N ILE A 190 -16.72 10.07 -28.06
CA ILE A 190 -16.60 11.10 -29.11
C ILE A 190 -15.42 10.79 -30.04
N LYS A 191 -14.29 10.32 -29.52
CA LYS A 191 -13.12 9.94 -30.33
C LYS A 191 -13.44 8.72 -31.20
N ASN A 192 -14.12 7.71 -30.65
CA ASN A 192 -14.58 6.54 -31.42
C ASN A 192 -15.64 6.91 -32.48
N LYS A 193 -16.53 7.86 -32.19
CA LYS A 193 -17.47 8.41 -33.19
C LYS A 193 -16.76 9.21 -34.29
N ASN A 194 -15.73 9.99 -33.96
CA ASN A 194 -14.97 10.77 -34.94
C ASN A 194 -14.05 9.89 -35.81
N LEU A 195 -13.41 8.87 -35.23
CA LEU A 195 -12.67 7.84 -35.98
C LEU A 195 -13.57 7.00 -36.91
N GLY A 196 -14.86 6.86 -36.57
CA GLY A 196 -15.87 6.25 -37.44
C GLY A 196 -16.24 7.15 -38.63
N LYS A 197 -16.26 8.47 -38.45
CA LYS A 197 -16.56 9.45 -39.50
C LYS A 197 -15.40 9.67 -40.47
N GLU A 198 -14.16 9.70 -40.00
CA GLU A 198 -12.97 9.77 -40.86
C GLU A 198 -12.91 8.55 -41.81
N LYS A 199 -13.24 7.35 -41.32
CA LYS A 199 -13.32 6.14 -42.15
C LYS A 199 -14.49 6.12 -43.14
N GLU A 200 -15.54 6.90 -42.92
CA GLU A 200 -16.63 7.07 -43.89
C GLU A 200 -16.30 8.13 -44.93
N GLN A 201 -15.62 9.22 -44.56
CA GLN A 201 -15.14 10.24 -45.50
C GLN A 201 -14.09 9.68 -46.47
N ASP A 202 -13.09 8.94 -45.98
CA ASP A 202 -12.06 8.31 -46.82
C ASP A 202 -12.67 7.28 -47.80
N LYS A 203 -13.76 6.60 -47.41
CA LYS A 203 -14.48 5.65 -48.28
C LYS A 203 -15.35 6.33 -49.33
N VAL A 204 -15.84 7.54 -49.05
CA VAL A 204 -16.64 8.32 -50.00
C VAL A 204 -15.75 9.03 -51.02
N GLU A 205 -14.61 9.58 -50.59
CA GLU A 205 -13.61 10.17 -51.51
C GLU A 205 -12.97 9.12 -52.42
N ALA A 206 -12.58 7.95 -51.89
CA ALA A 206 -12.01 6.87 -52.71
C ALA A 206 -12.99 6.32 -53.76
N LYS A 207 -14.30 6.30 -53.47
CA LYS A 207 -15.34 5.91 -54.44
C LYS A 207 -15.58 6.98 -55.50
N GLN A 208 -15.59 8.25 -55.11
CA GLN A 208 -15.75 9.36 -56.06
C GLN A 208 -14.57 9.44 -57.04
N ASP A 209 -13.34 9.18 -56.57
CA ASP A 209 -12.16 9.16 -57.43
C ASP A 209 -12.17 7.98 -58.42
N GLU A 210 -12.62 6.79 -58.01
CA GLU A 210 -12.82 5.65 -58.93
C GLU A 210 -13.89 5.93 -59.99
N ASP A 211 -15.04 6.48 -59.59
CA ASP A 211 -16.15 6.78 -60.50
C ASP A 211 -15.76 7.86 -61.54
N ILE A 212 -14.98 8.87 -61.13
CA ILE A 212 -14.44 9.90 -62.04
C ILE A 212 -13.43 9.30 -63.02
N LEU A 213 -12.62 8.34 -62.58
CA LEU A 213 -11.63 7.68 -63.43
C LEU A 213 -12.28 6.78 -64.48
N ASP A 214 -13.35 6.06 -64.13
CA ASP A 214 -14.09 5.20 -65.06
C ASP A 214 -14.85 6.00 -66.12
N MET A 215 -15.45 7.14 -65.74
CA MET A 215 -16.07 8.06 -66.70
C MET A 215 -15.07 8.63 -67.71
N LYS A 216 -13.85 8.98 -67.28
CA LYS A 216 -12.81 9.48 -68.19
C LYS A 216 -12.35 8.43 -69.20
N LYS A 217 -12.30 7.14 -68.82
CA LYS A 217 -11.95 6.05 -69.74
C LYS A 217 -13.02 5.83 -70.80
N ARG A 218 -14.30 5.81 -70.42
CA ARG A 218 -15.41 5.63 -71.36
C ARG A 218 -15.53 6.76 -72.39
N LEU A 219 -15.17 7.99 -72.02
CA LEU A 219 -15.15 9.13 -72.95
C LEU A 219 -14.00 9.04 -73.96
N ALA A 220 -12.87 8.46 -73.57
CA ALA A 220 -11.72 8.27 -74.47
C ALA A 220 -11.94 7.13 -75.49
N GLU A 221 -12.85 6.18 -75.20
CA GLU A 221 -13.22 5.11 -76.13
C GLU A 221 -14.25 5.55 -77.20
N LEU A 222 -14.81 6.76 -77.07
CA LEU A 222 -15.79 7.34 -77.99
C LEU A 222 -15.22 8.45 -78.89
N SER A 223 -13.90 8.72 -78.82
CA SER A 223 -13.16 9.64 -79.69
C SER A 223 -12.22 8.89 -80.63
#